data_AF-A0A7L4K0P7-F1
#
_entry.id   AF-A0A7L4K0P7-F1
#
_cell.length_a   1.000
_cell.length_b   1.000
_cell.length_c   1.000
_cell.angle_alpha   90.00
_cell.angle_beta   90.00
_cell.angle_gamma   90.00
#
_symmetry.space_group_name_H-M   'P 1'
#
loop_
_entity.id
_entity.type
_entity.pdbx_description
1 polymer ?
#
loop_
_entity_poly.entity_id
_entity_poly.type
_entity_poly.pdbx_seq_one_letter_code
_entity_poly.pdbx_strand_id
1 'polypeptide(L)'
;MLGARHPAASSAMDGPERAKRDRHVPPDDRHDSGLDSMKEEEYQQLVRELEDIRLQPREPPAWSQQLTEDGDTFLHLAIIHEEKALSLEVIRQAAGDHAFLNFQNNLSQTPLHLAVITNQPEIAEHLLKAGCDLEIRDFRGNTPLHIACQQGSLRSISVLTQYCQPHHLLAVLQATNYNGHTCLHLASIQGYLAIVEYLLSLGADVNAQEPCNGRTALHLAVDLQNSDLVSLLVKHGADVNKVTYQGYSPYQLTWGRDNSSIQEQLKQLTTADLQMLPESEDEESSESEPEFTEDELIYDDCLIGGRQLAF
;
A
#
# COMPACT_ATOMS: atom_id res chain seq x y z
N MET A 1 6.13 8.53 -48.24
CA MET A 1 6.04 9.97 -48.56
C MET A 1 5.02 10.57 -47.61
N LEU A 2 5.46 11.21 -46.52
CA LEU A 2 5.79 12.64 -46.44
C LEU A 2 4.63 13.56 -46.79
N GLY A 3 4.31 14.46 -45.86
CA GLY A 3 3.93 15.84 -46.15
C GLY A 3 2.42 16.09 -46.16
N ALA A 4 1.80 16.63 -45.12
CA ALA A 4 1.94 17.97 -44.54
C ALA A 4 1.18 19.08 -45.30
N ARG A 5 0.43 19.84 -44.50
CA ARG A 5 0.15 21.30 -44.56
C ARG A 5 -0.93 21.84 -45.51
N HIS A 6 -1.91 22.47 -44.86
CA HIS A 6 -2.55 23.77 -45.15
C HIS A 6 -2.05 24.56 -46.37
N PRO A 7 -2.95 25.34 -47.00
CA PRO A 7 -2.95 26.78 -46.69
C PRO A 7 -4.34 27.44 -46.67
N ALA A 8 -4.29 28.73 -46.34
CA ALA A 8 -5.35 29.65 -46.00
C ALA A 8 -5.79 30.56 -47.17
N ALA A 9 -6.91 31.26 -46.92
CA ALA A 9 -7.34 32.59 -47.39
C ALA A 9 -7.86 32.78 -48.84
N SER A 10 -9.11 33.29 -48.97
CA SER A 10 -9.41 34.65 -49.49
C SER A 10 -10.85 34.82 -50.06
N SER A 11 -11.55 35.87 -49.58
CA SER A 11 -12.65 36.66 -50.22
C SER A 11 -14.02 35.97 -50.44
N ALA A 12 -15.19 36.63 -50.48
CA ALA A 12 -15.72 37.94 -50.08
C ALA A 12 -17.25 37.92 -50.35
N MET A 13 -18.00 38.80 -49.68
CA MET A 13 -19.38 39.28 -49.99
C MET A 13 -20.57 38.36 -49.65
N ASP A 14 -21.50 38.79 -48.78
CA ASP A 14 -22.67 39.61 -49.14
C ASP A 14 -23.50 40.00 -47.86
N GLY A 15 -24.22 41.12 -47.89
CA GLY A 15 -25.00 41.72 -46.77
C GLY A 15 -26.32 40.99 -46.44
N PRO A 16 -27.34 41.61 -45.76
CA PRO A 16 -27.54 43.02 -45.43
C PRO A 16 -28.03 43.32 -43.99
N GLU A 17 -28.18 44.62 -43.72
CA GLU A 17 -28.77 45.28 -42.56
C GLU A 17 -30.02 44.59 -41.97
N ARG A 18 -30.09 44.52 -40.64
CA ARG A 18 -31.36 44.28 -39.93
C ARG A 18 -31.69 45.43 -38.99
N ALA A 19 -32.83 46.02 -39.32
CA ALA A 19 -33.54 47.07 -38.64
C ALA A 19 -33.75 46.80 -37.13
N LYS A 20 -33.59 47.87 -36.35
CA LYS A 20 -34.03 47.97 -34.97
C LYS A 20 -35.53 47.69 -34.88
N ARG A 21 -35.91 46.64 -34.15
CA ARG A 21 -37.25 46.49 -33.59
C ARG A 21 -37.10 46.46 -32.08
N ASP A 22 -37.54 47.54 -31.46
CA ASP A 22 -37.73 47.67 -30.02
C ASP A 22 -38.57 46.50 -29.48
N ARG A 23 -37.97 45.69 -28.62
CA ARG A 23 -38.71 44.98 -27.58
C ARG A 23 -38.33 45.60 -26.24
N HIS A 24 -39.28 46.36 -25.74
CA HIS A 24 -39.37 46.87 -24.38
C HIS A 24 -39.18 45.71 -23.39
N VAL A 25 -38.07 45.69 -22.68
CA VAL A 25 -37.88 44.89 -21.46
C VAL A 25 -38.24 45.82 -20.30
N PRO A 26 -39.15 45.44 -19.38
CA PRO A 26 -39.45 46.26 -18.21
C PRO A 26 -38.18 46.43 -17.38
N PRO A 27 -37.79 47.65 -16.96
CA PRO A 27 -36.56 47.87 -16.24
C PRO A 27 -36.84 47.83 -14.73
N ASP A 28 -37.23 46.70 -14.18
CA ASP A 28 -37.26 46.52 -12.72
C ASP A 28 -37.12 45.03 -12.38
N ASP A 29 -36.46 44.78 -11.25
CA ASP A 29 -35.94 43.50 -10.74
C ASP A 29 -34.53 43.11 -11.20
N ARG A 30 -33.67 44.10 -11.48
CA ARG A 30 -32.27 43.92 -11.05
C ARG A 30 -32.30 44.06 -9.53
N HIS A 31 -32.15 42.95 -8.82
CA HIS A 31 -31.82 43.00 -7.40
C HIS A 31 -30.54 43.82 -7.26
N ASP A 32 -30.70 45.09 -6.93
CA ASP A 32 -29.63 45.93 -6.43
C ASP A 32 -29.13 45.22 -5.17
N SER A 33 -27.95 44.62 -5.25
CA SER A 33 -27.35 43.87 -4.16
C SER A 33 -26.99 44.77 -2.98
N GLY A 34 -27.28 46.09 -3.06
CA GLY A 34 -26.99 47.08 -2.03
C GLY A 34 -25.50 47.40 -1.90
N LEU A 35 -24.64 46.68 -2.63
CA LEU A 35 -23.19 46.84 -2.60
C LEU A 35 -22.74 48.13 -3.29
N ASP A 36 -23.45 48.58 -4.33
CA ASP A 36 -23.15 49.84 -5.04
C ASP A 36 -23.66 51.10 -4.29
N SER A 37 -24.56 50.94 -3.30
CA SER A 37 -25.05 52.02 -2.43
C SER A 37 -24.32 52.11 -1.09
N MET A 38 -23.46 51.14 -0.77
CA MET A 38 -22.60 51.24 0.42
C MET A 38 -21.59 52.36 0.20
N LYS A 39 -21.43 53.21 1.21
CA LYS A 39 -20.34 54.18 1.18
C LYS A 39 -19.02 53.41 1.17
N GLU A 40 -18.04 53.90 0.41
CA GLU A 40 -16.70 53.29 0.34
C GLU A 40 -16.14 52.98 1.73
N GLU A 41 -16.42 53.83 2.72
CA GLU A 41 -16.04 53.64 4.12
C GLU A 41 -16.68 52.41 4.78
N GLU A 42 -17.95 52.12 4.51
CA GLU A 42 -18.67 50.95 5.02
C GLU A 42 -18.20 49.67 4.31
N TYR A 43 -17.88 49.76 3.02
CA TYR A 43 -17.29 48.64 2.28
C TYR A 43 -15.90 48.31 2.82
N GLN A 44 -15.05 49.32 3.03
CA GLN A 44 -13.73 49.17 3.63
C GLN A 44 -13.81 48.58 5.05
N GLN A 45 -14.81 49.01 5.84
CA GLN A 45 -15.04 48.48 7.18
C GLN A 45 -15.43 46.99 7.14
N LEU A 46 -16.32 46.61 6.23
CA LEU A 46 -16.78 45.23 6.07
C LEU A 46 -15.67 44.32 5.53
N VAL A 47 -14.83 44.83 4.63
CA VAL A 47 -13.61 44.15 4.16
C VAL A 47 -12.64 43.95 5.32
N ARG A 48 -12.41 44.97 6.17
CA ARG A 48 -11.56 44.82 7.37
C ARG A 48 -12.12 43.82 8.36
N GLU A 49 -13.42 43.82 8.60
CA GLU A 49 -14.06 42.84 9.48
C GLU A 49 -13.93 41.42 8.91
N LEU A 50 -14.08 41.25 7.58
CA LEU A 50 -13.82 39.96 6.93
C LEU A 50 -12.34 39.56 6.93
N GLU A 51 -11.42 40.52 6.85
CA GLU A 51 -9.98 40.30 6.99
C GLU A 51 -9.58 39.96 8.44
N ASP A 52 -10.24 40.53 9.44
CA ASP A 52 -10.06 40.16 10.85
C ASP A 52 -10.66 38.79 11.18
N ILE A 53 -11.71 38.37 10.46
CA ILE A 53 -12.31 37.03 10.57
C ILE A 53 -11.50 35.99 9.78
N ARG A 54 -10.67 36.40 8.81
CA ARG A 54 -9.74 35.50 8.12
C ARG A 54 -8.72 34.98 9.12
N LEU A 55 -8.93 33.74 9.56
CA LEU A 55 -7.91 32.92 10.22
C LEU A 55 -6.62 33.03 9.40
N GLN A 56 -5.60 33.71 9.95
CA GLN A 56 -4.30 33.76 9.32
C GLN A 56 -3.83 32.32 9.06
N PRO A 57 -3.22 32.00 7.91
CA PRO A 57 -2.60 30.70 7.70
C PRO A 57 -1.61 30.52 8.85
N ARG A 58 -1.89 29.58 9.76
CA ARG A 58 -1.01 29.31 10.88
C ARG A 58 0.31 28.85 10.29
N GLU A 59 1.36 29.68 10.42
CA GLU A 59 2.69 29.29 9.97
C GLU A 59 3.01 27.92 10.59
N PRO A 60 3.49 26.96 9.77
CA PRO A 60 3.78 25.62 10.28
C PRO A 60 4.79 25.78 11.41
N PRO A 61 4.54 25.15 12.58
CA PRO A 61 5.37 25.38 13.76
C PRO A 61 6.82 24.97 13.45
N ALA A 62 7.81 25.68 14.02
CA ALA A 62 9.22 25.50 13.67
C ALA A 62 9.73 24.04 13.79
N TRP A 63 9.12 23.23 14.65
CA TRP A 63 9.44 21.81 14.81
C TRP A 63 9.01 20.94 13.63
N SER A 64 8.05 21.37 12.82
CA SER A 64 7.47 20.58 11.70
C SER A 64 8.43 20.40 10.52
N GLN A 65 9.47 21.24 10.42
CA GLN A 65 10.45 21.22 9.34
C GLN A 65 11.82 20.68 9.78
N GLN A 66 12.00 20.41 11.07
CA GLN A 66 13.27 19.91 11.60
C GLN A 66 13.32 18.38 11.50
N LEU A 67 14.44 17.88 10.96
CA LEU A 67 14.74 16.46 10.81
C LEU A 67 16.04 16.12 11.54
N THR A 68 16.12 14.92 12.11
CA THR A 68 17.37 14.38 12.68
C THR A 68 18.29 13.82 11.59
N GLU A 69 19.48 13.37 11.99
CA GLU A 69 20.43 12.66 11.11
C GLU A 69 19.82 11.38 10.51
N ASP A 70 18.93 10.72 11.25
CA ASP A 70 18.19 9.53 10.82
C ASP A 70 16.93 9.86 9.98
N GLY A 71 16.68 11.14 9.69
CA GLY A 71 15.51 11.61 8.97
C GLY A 71 14.23 11.57 9.81
N ASP A 72 14.33 11.48 11.13
CA ASP A 72 13.17 11.49 12.02
C ASP A 72 12.62 12.91 12.18
N THR A 73 11.30 13.04 12.08
CA THR A 73 10.59 14.27 12.42
C THR A 73 10.46 14.38 13.94
N PHE A 74 10.02 15.55 14.41
CA PHE A 74 9.68 15.71 15.82
C PHE A 74 8.65 14.68 16.31
N LEU A 75 7.68 14.30 15.47
CA LEU A 75 6.68 13.29 15.81
C LEU A 75 7.29 11.89 15.90
N HIS A 76 8.22 11.54 14.99
CA HIS A 76 8.95 10.28 15.10
C HIS A 76 9.67 10.17 16.45
N LEU A 77 10.44 11.20 16.83
CA LEU A 77 11.14 11.23 18.12
C LEU A 77 10.20 11.14 19.32
N ALA A 78 9.11 11.90 19.33
CA ALA A 78 8.15 11.86 20.42
C ALA A 78 7.56 10.46 20.62
N ILE A 79 7.33 9.72 19.54
CA ILE A 79 6.86 8.33 19.59
C ILE A 79 7.98 7.39 20.04
N ILE A 80 9.19 7.51 19.49
CA ILE A 80 10.35 6.66 19.85
C ILE A 80 10.67 6.76 21.35
N HIS A 81 10.60 7.97 21.91
CA HIS A 81 10.85 8.21 23.33
C HIS A 81 9.62 7.97 24.23
N GLU A 82 8.52 7.45 23.69
CA GLU A 82 7.28 7.13 24.43
C GLU A 82 6.67 8.34 25.16
N GLU A 83 6.92 9.55 24.65
CA GLU A 83 6.40 10.81 25.20
C GLU A 83 4.94 11.03 24.79
N LYS A 84 4.05 10.20 25.34
CA LYS A 84 2.64 10.13 24.94
C LYS A 84 1.91 11.48 24.93
N ALA A 85 2.09 12.31 25.95
CA ALA A 85 1.41 13.61 26.03
C ALA A 85 1.85 14.54 24.89
N LEU A 86 3.15 14.55 24.59
CA LEU A 86 3.73 15.34 23.51
C LEU A 86 3.29 14.81 22.14
N SER A 87 3.36 13.49 21.92
CA SER A 87 2.90 12.89 20.66
C SER A 87 1.44 13.22 20.37
N LEU A 88 0.55 13.13 21.37
CA LEU A 88 -0.86 13.48 21.19
C LEU A 88 -1.08 14.97 20.90
N GLU A 89 -0.28 15.85 21.50
CA GLU A 89 -0.32 17.29 21.20
C GLU A 89 0.12 17.56 19.76
N VAL A 90 1.24 16.96 19.33
CA VAL A 90 1.78 17.10 17.97
C VAL A 90 0.78 16.58 16.94
N ILE A 91 0.17 15.42 17.17
CA ILE A 91 -0.86 14.84 16.29
C ILE A 91 -2.07 15.77 16.20
N ARG A 92 -2.50 16.37 17.32
CA ARG A 92 -3.62 17.32 17.32
C ARG A 92 -3.30 18.58 16.52
N GLN A 93 -2.08 19.09 16.64
CA GLN A 93 -1.65 20.28 15.90
C GLN A 93 -1.46 20.00 14.40
N ALA A 94 -1.02 18.80 14.05
CA ALA A 94 -0.83 18.35 12.66
C ALA A 94 -2.08 17.69 12.06
N ALA A 95 -3.24 17.77 12.71
CA ALA A 95 -4.46 17.16 12.21
C ALA A 95 -4.85 17.75 10.84
N GLY A 96 -4.93 16.90 9.81
CA GLY A 96 -5.18 17.31 8.43
C GLY A 96 -3.92 17.64 7.61
N ASP A 97 -2.74 17.72 8.23
CA ASP A 97 -1.46 17.76 7.51
C ASP A 97 -0.99 16.34 7.20
N HIS A 98 -1.57 15.79 6.13
CA HIS A 98 -1.22 14.44 5.67
C HIS A 98 0.25 14.30 5.28
N ALA A 99 0.90 15.37 4.81
CA ALA A 99 2.31 15.31 4.42
C ALA A 99 3.21 15.09 5.63
N PHE A 100 2.95 15.81 6.73
CA PHE A 100 3.69 15.63 7.98
C PHE A 100 3.38 14.28 8.65
N LEU A 101 2.10 13.91 8.73
CA LEU A 101 1.64 12.68 9.38
C LEU A 101 2.07 11.40 8.64
N ASN A 102 2.32 11.48 7.34
CA ASN A 102 2.77 10.37 6.50
C ASN A 102 4.26 10.45 6.14
N PHE A 103 5.00 11.39 6.73
CA PHE A 103 6.42 11.56 6.45
C PHE A 103 7.18 10.28 6.80
N GLN A 104 8.13 9.90 5.94
CA GLN A 104 8.92 8.69 6.10
C GLN A 104 10.37 9.04 6.48
N ASN A 105 10.90 8.42 7.53
CA ASN A 105 12.32 8.56 7.90
C ASN A 105 13.24 7.76 6.95
N ASN A 106 14.55 7.69 7.24
CA ASN A 106 15.52 6.99 6.39
C ASN A 106 15.25 5.47 6.25
N LEU A 107 14.50 4.86 7.18
CA LEU A 107 14.03 3.48 7.10
C LEU A 107 12.65 3.35 6.42
N SER A 108 12.20 4.41 5.76
CA SER A 108 10.86 4.52 5.18
C SER A 108 9.72 4.33 6.19
N GLN A 109 9.98 4.54 7.49
CA GLN A 109 8.99 4.38 8.53
C GLN A 109 8.22 5.68 8.73
N THR A 110 6.90 5.57 8.84
CA THR A 110 6.01 6.68 9.23
C THR A 110 5.80 6.71 10.74
N PRO A 111 5.20 7.78 11.30
CA PRO A 111 4.81 7.82 12.71
C PRO A 111 3.94 6.63 13.11
N LEU A 112 3.07 6.16 12.21
CA LEU A 112 2.21 5.01 12.44
C LEU A 112 3.00 3.69 12.53
N HIS A 113 4.05 3.52 11.73
CA HIS A 113 4.96 2.38 11.87
C HIS A 113 5.61 2.39 13.26
N LEU A 114 6.16 3.53 13.68
CA LEU A 114 6.83 3.65 14.99
C LEU A 114 5.87 3.43 16.15
N ALA A 115 4.63 3.93 16.07
CA ALA A 115 3.61 3.70 17.09
C ALA A 115 3.29 2.22 17.26
N VAL A 116 3.27 1.45 16.16
CA VAL A 116 3.11 0.00 16.22
C VAL A 116 4.37 -0.68 16.75
N ILE A 117 5.56 -0.29 16.27
CA ILE A 117 6.85 -0.89 16.67
C ILE A 117 7.08 -0.76 18.18
N THR A 118 6.76 0.41 18.74
CA THR A 118 6.86 0.73 20.16
C THR A 118 5.65 0.25 20.97
N ASN A 119 4.70 -0.45 20.34
CA ASN A 119 3.50 -0.99 20.96
C ASN A 119 2.65 0.06 21.72
N GLN A 120 2.42 1.21 21.07
CA GLN A 120 1.62 2.33 21.59
C GLN A 120 0.28 2.46 20.84
N PRO A 121 -0.70 1.58 21.10
CA PRO A 121 -1.95 1.51 20.35
C PRO A 121 -2.80 2.78 20.47
N GLU A 122 -2.72 3.51 21.60
CA GLU A 122 -3.47 4.78 21.71
C GLU A 122 -2.90 5.86 20.78
N ILE A 123 -1.57 5.91 20.58
CA ILE A 123 -0.98 6.84 19.62
C ILE A 123 -1.40 6.44 18.20
N ALA A 124 -1.34 5.15 17.87
CA ALA A 124 -1.81 4.65 16.58
C ALA A 124 -3.28 5.02 16.32
N GLU A 125 -4.14 4.91 17.33
CA GLU A 125 -5.55 5.31 17.23
C GLU A 125 -5.70 6.81 16.91
N HIS A 126 -4.93 7.67 17.58
CA HIS A 126 -4.96 9.11 17.34
C HIS A 126 -4.39 9.49 15.97
N LEU A 127 -3.35 8.81 15.49
CA LEU A 127 -2.81 8.98 14.14
C LEU A 127 -3.84 8.62 13.06
N LEU A 128 -4.54 7.49 13.22
CA LEU A 128 -5.61 7.09 12.30
C LEU A 128 -6.77 8.09 12.29
N LYS A 129 -7.18 8.59 13.46
CA LYS A 129 -8.19 9.65 13.57
C LYS A 129 -7.76 10.96 12.90
N ALA A 130 -6.46 11.24 12.85
CA ALA A 130 -5.90 12.40 12.17
C ALA A 130 -5.78 12.24 10.65
N GLY A 131 -6.08 11.04 10.12
CA GLY A 131 -6.07 10.76 8.68
C GLY A 131 -4.72 10.30 8.13
N CYS A 132 -3.90 9.63 8.94
CA CYS A 132 -2.71 8.93 8.44
C CYS A 132 -3.08 7.84 7.43
N ASP A 133 -2.19 7.61 6.46
CA ASP A 133 -2.29 6.50 5.53
C ASP A 133 -1.69 5.23 6.18
N LEU A 134 -2.43 4.12 6.05
CA LEU A 134 -2.07 2.81 6.60
C LEU A 134 -1.47 1.85 5.55
N GLU A 135 -1.43 2.22 4.28
CA GLU A 135 -0.84 1.43 3.18
C GLU A 135 0.63 1.74 2.91
N ILE A 136 1.14 2.83 3.49
CA ILE A 136 2.55 3.20 3.37
C ILE A 136 3.43 2.06 3.89
N ARG A 137 4.53 1.81 3.17
CA ARG A 137 5.42 0.67 3.41
C ARG A 137 6.78 1.12 3.96
N ASP A 138 7.29 0.38 4.94
CA ASP A 138 8.67 0.51 5.42
C ASP A 138 9.71 0.01 4.39
N PHE A 139 11.00 0.11 4.72
CA PHE A 139 12.09 -0.34 3.85
C PHE A 139 12.06 -1.84 3.50
N ARG A 140 11.27 -2.66 4.22
CA ARG A 140 11.07 -4.09 3.95
C ARG A 140 9.73 -4.36 3.25
N GLY A 141 9.01 -3.31 2.89
CA GLY A 141 7.70 -3.40 2.24
C GLY A 141 6.54 -3.65 3.22
N ASN A 142 6.78 -3.61 4.54
CA ASN A 142 5.73 -3.86 5.53
C ASN A 142 4.86 -2.61 5.71
N THR A 143 3.55 -2.79 5.73
CA THR A 143 2.63 -1.79 6.28
C THR A 143 2.63 -1.84 7.82
N PRO A 144 2.06 -0.86 8.53
CA PRO A 144 1.91 -0.93 9.98
C PRO A 144 1.17 -2.19 10.45
N LEU A 145 0.22 -2.70 9.66
CA LEU A 145 -0.49 -3.95 9.97
C LEU A 145 0.42 -5.18 9.88
N HIS A 146 1.33 -5.23 8.91
CA HIS A 146 2.33 -6.30 8.81
C HIS A 146 3.22 -6.33 10.06
N ILE A 147 3.69 -5.17 10.53
CA ILE A 147 4.50 -5.07 11.75
C ILE A 147 3.70 -5.56 12.96
N ALA A 148 2.44 -5.14 13.09
CA ALA A 148 1.58 -5.56 14.21
C ALA A 148 1.38 -7.09 14.23
N CYS A 149 1.19 -7.70 13.06
CA CYS A 149 1.07 -9.17 12.91
C CYS A 149 2.39 -9.90 13.20
N GLN A 150 3.53 -9.33 12.77
CA GLN A 150 4.85 -9.87 13.05
C GLN A 150 5.21 -9.81 14.54
N GLN A 151 4.81 -8.76 15.26
CA GLN A 151 5.11 -8.58 16.68
C GLN A 151 4.11 -9.27 17.62
N GLY A 152 2.95 -9.67 17.10
CA GLY A 152 1.92 -10.34 17.91
C GLY A 152 1.05 -9.39 18.73
N SER A 153 1.01 -8.09 18.38
CA SER A 153 0.21 -7.12 19.13
C SER A 153 -1.24 -7.09 18.65
N LEU A 154 -2.08 -7.95 19.23
CA LEU A 154 -3.52 -8.01 18.92
C LEU A 154 -4.21 -6.64 19.13
N ARG A 155 -3.76 -5.87 20.12
CA ARG A 155 -4.31 -4.53 20.39
C ARG A 155 -4.00 -3.56 19.24
N SER A 156 -2.77 -3.53 18.75
CA SER A 156 -2.42 -2.73 17.57
C SER A 156 -3.21 -3.17 16.33
N ILE A 157 -3.37 -4.48 16.10
CA ILE A 157 -4.17 -5.01 14.98
C ILE A 157 -5.63 -4.56 15.10
N SER A 158 -6.23 -4.65 16.29
CA SER A 158 -7.61 -4.22 16.51
C SER A 158 -7.82 -2.74 16.20
N VAL A 159 -6.87 -1.88 16.61
CA VAL A 159 -6.92 -0.45 16.31
C VAL A 159 -6.76 -0.18 14.81
N LEU A 160 -5.76 -0.79 14.17
CA LEU A 160 -5.50 -0.58 12.74
C LEU A 160 -6.68 -1.05 11.86
N THR A 161 -7.36 -2.12 12.25
CA THR A 161 -8.45 -2.72 11.47
C THR A 161 -9.81 -2.05 11.74
N GLN A 162 -10.08 -1.59 12.97
CA GLN A 162 -11.35 -0.95 13.33
C GLN A 162 -11.57 0.40 12.64
N TYR A 163 -10.49 1.15 12.39
CA TYR A 163 -10.57 2.47 11.75
C TYR A 163 -10.42 2.41 10.22
N CYS A 164 -10.25 1.22 9.66
CA CYS A 164 -10.12 1.01 8.23
C CYS A 164 -11.50 0.88 7.57
N GLN A 165 -11.69 1.51 6.40
CA GLN A 165 -12.90 1.29 5.62
C GLN A 165 -12.95 -0.14 5.09
N PRO A 166 -14.11 -0.82 5.03
CA PRO A 166 -14.18 -2.23 4.65
C PRO A 166 -13.56 -2.57 3.28
N HIS A 167 -13.71 -1.68 2.30
CA HIS A 167 -13.13 -1.88 0.96
C HIS A 167 -11.61 -1.78 0.95
N HIS A 168 -11.04 -0.95 1.83
CA HIS A 168 -9.61 -0.74 1.96
C HIS A 168 -8.98 -1.82 2.86
N LEU A 169 -9.72 -2.32 3.84
CA LEU A 169 -9.28 -3.40 4.73
C LEU A 169 -8.89 -4.66 3.95
N LEU A 170 -9.68 -5.06 2.95
CA LEU A 170 -9.35 -6.22 2.12
C LEU A 170 -8.04 -6.01 1.34
N ALA A 171 -7.83 -4.82 0.77
CA ALA A 171 -6.59 -4.51 0.06
C ALA A 171 -5.37 -4.57 0.98
N VAL A 172 -5.49 -4.05 2.20
CA VAL A 172 -4.42 -4.07 3.21
C VAL A 172 -4.13 -5.49 3.71
N LEU A 173 -5.16 -6.33 3.88
CA LEU A 173 -4.99 -7.74 4.28
C LEU A 173 -4.33 -8.58 3.18
N GLN A 174 -4.56 -8.24 1.90
CA GLN A 174 -3.98 -8.90 0.74
C GLN A 174 -2.61 -8.34 0.34
N ALA A 175 -2.25 -7.15 0.81
CA ALA A 175 -0.95 -6.57 0.55
C ALA A 175 0.16 -7.49 1.06
N THR A 176 1.25 -7.55 0.30
CA THR A 176 2.45 -8.32 0.65
C THR A 176 3.65 -7.40 0.85
N ASN A 177 4.52 -7.75 1.78
CA ASN A 177 5.83 -7.13 1.92
C ASN A 177 6.80 -7.58 0.81
N TYR A 178 8.06 -7.12 0.84
CA TYR A 178 9.04 -7.45 -0.20
C TYR A 178 9.49 -8.92 -0.20
N ASN A 179 9.22 -9.66 0.89
CA ASN A 179 9.37 -11.12 0.92
C ASN A 179 8.11 -11.85 0.42
N GLY A 180 7.09 -11.10 -0.01
CA GLY A 180 5.84 -11.68 -0.49
C GLY A 180 4.93 -12.24 0.62
N HIS A 181 5.17 -11.88 1.87
CA HIS A 181 4.33 -12.30 3.00
C HIS A 181 3.17 -11.33 3.19
N THR A 182 1.94 -11.87 3.28
CA THR A 182 0.77 -11.15 3.77
C THR A 182 0.79 -11.06 5.30
N CYS A 183 -0.13 -10.29 5.88
CA CYS A 183 -0.34 -10.27 7.33
C CYS A 183 -0.65 -11.68 7.88
N LEU A 184 -1.43 -12.49 7.15
CA LEU A 184 -1.74 -13.87 7.52
C LEU A 184 -0.49 -14.75 7.51
N HIS A 185 0.38 -14.62 6.50
CA HIS A 185 1.66 -15.33 6.46
C HIS A 185 2.54 -14.97 7.65
N LEU A 186 2.70 -13.68 7.96
CA LEU A 186 3.51 -13.25 9.11
C LEU A 186 2.98 -13.80 10.44
N ALA A 187 1.67 -13.69 10.69
CA ALA A 187 1.06 -14.24 11.90
C ALA A 187 1.18 -15.77 11.99
N SER A 188 1.07 -16.46 10.86
CA SER A 188 1.23 -17.92 10.76
C SER A 188 2.68 -18.35 11.04
N ILE A 189 3.66 -17.63 10.50
CA ILE A 189 5.10 -17.88 10.73
C ILE A 189 5.45 -17.77 12.22
N GLN A 190 4.86 -16.79 12.92
CA GLN A 190 5.06 -16.63 14.35
C GLN A 190 4.21 -17.56 15.22
N GLY A 191 3.23 -18.27 14.63
CA GLY A 191 2.33 -19.16 15.36
C GLY A 191 1.28 -18.45 16.22
N TYR A 192 0.95 -17.18 15.92
CA TYR A 192 -0.03 -16.41 16.70
C TYR A 192 -1.47 -16.79 16.34
N LEU A 193 -1.95 -17.90 16.89
CA LEU A 193 -3.26 -18.48 16.57
C LEU A 193 -4.43 -17.48 16.70
N ALA A 194 -4.45 -16.68 17.77
CA ALA A 194 -5.51 -15.69 17.99
C ALA A 194 -5.51 -14.59 16.92
N ILE A 195 -4.33 -14.20 16.43
CA ILE A 195 -4.21 -13.21 15.35
C ILE A 195 -4.61 -13.83 14.01
N VAL A 196 -4.19 -15.06 13.75
CA VAL A 196 -4.60 -15.81 12.56
C VAL A 196 -6.13 -15.91 12.50
N GLU A 197 -6.78 -16.35 13.59
CA GLU A 197 -8.25 -16.44 13.67
C GLU A 197 -8.90 -15.07 13.46
N TYR A 198 -8.35 -14.01 14.05
CA TYR A 198 -8.86 -12.66 13.88
C TYR A 198 -8.74 -12.15 12.44
N LEU A 199 -7.58 -12.30 11.79
CA LEU A 199 -7.38 -11.90 10.39
C LEU A 199 -8.32 -12.64 9.43
N LEU A 200 -8.55 -13.95 9.66
CA LEU A 200 -9.49 -14.76 8.89
C LEU A 200 -10.93 -14.28 9.09
N SER A 201 -11.31 -13.88 10.31
CA SER A 201 -12.63 -13.28 10.58
C SER A 201 -12.85 -11.94 9.87
N LEU A 202 -11.77 -11.22 9.57
CA LEU A 202 -11.79 -9.96 8.82
C LEU A 202 -11.78 -10.15 7.29
N GLY A 203 -11.71 -11.39 6.81
CA GLY A 203 -11.74 -11.71 5.38
C GLY A 203 -10.37 -11.84 4.71
N ALA A 204 -9.29 -12.05 5.48
CA ALA A 204 -8.00 -12.43 4.90
C ALA A 204 -8.12 -13.73 4.09
N ASP A 205 -7.51 -13.79 2.91
CA ASP A 205 -7.52 -14.99 2.08
C ASP A 205 -6.64 -16.08 2.70
N VAL A 206 -7.28 -17.13 3.21
CA VAL A 206 -6.61 -18.31 3.81
C VAL A 206 -5.75 -19.07 2.81
N ASN A 207 -6.05 -18.95 1.52
CA ASN A 207 -5.39 -19.64 0.42
C ASN A 207 -4.44 -18.75 -0.37
N ALA A 208 -4.14 -17.55 0.13
CA ALA A 208 -3.12 -16.68 -0.44
C ALA A 208 -1.78 -17.44 -0.55
N GLN A 209 -1.11 -17.30 -1.70
CA GLN A 209 0.17 -17.96 -1.97
C GLN A 209 1.30 -16.94 -1.91
N GLU A 210 2.37 -17.24 -1.18
CA GLU A 210 3.57 -16.42 -1.23
C GLU A 210 4.35 -16.64 -2.55
N PRO A 211 5.04 -15.63 -3.09
CA PRO A 211 5.60 -15.67 -4.44
C PRO A 211 6.89 -16.49 -4.61
N CYS A 212 7.58 -16.90 -3.55
CA CYS A 212 8.85 -17.61 -3.65
C CYS A 212 8.65 -19.07 -4.07
N ASN A 213 7.69 -19.78 -3.47
CA ASN A 213 7.38 -21.18 -3.77
C ASN A 213 5.87 -21.46 -3.88
N GLY A 214 5.02 -20.43 -3.89
CA GLY A 214 3.58 -20.61 -3.96
C GLY A 214 3.00 -21.21 -2.68
N ARG A 215 3.65 -21.03 -1.52
CA ARG A 215 3.19 -21.62 -0.27
C ARG A 215 2.01 -20.85 0.31
N THR A 216 1.00 -21.56 0.78
CA THR A 216 -0.09 -20.98 1.59
C THR A 216 0.26 -20.99 3.07
N ALA A 217 -0.53 -20.29 3.90
CA ALA A 217 -0.43 -20.38 5.35
C ALA A 217 -0.48 -21.84 5.87
N LEU A 218 -1.22 -22.73 5.19
CA LEU A 218 -1.31 -24.14 5.55
C LEU A 218 0.02 -24.89 5.28
N HIS A 219 0.70 -24.60 4.17
CA HIS A 219 2.04 -25.15 3.91
C HIS A 219 3.04 -24.70 4.98
N LEU A 220 3.00 -23.40 5.33
CA LEU A 220 3.87 -22.85 6.38
C LEU A 220 3.58 -23.51 7.73
N ALA A 221 2.32 -23.75 8.08
CA ALA A 221 1.94 -24.44 9.32
C ALA A 221 2.49 -25.87 9.40
N VAL A 222 2.48 -26.60 8.27
CA VAL A 222 3.09 -27.93 8.18
C VAL A 222 4.61 -27.83 8.33
N ASP A 223 5.28 -26.93 7.61
CA ASP A 223 6.74 -26.79 7.72
C ASP A 223 7.19 -26.39 9.14
N LEU A 224 6.39 -25.58 9.83
CA LEU A 224 6.63 -25.18 11.23
C LEU A 224 6.19 -26.24 12.24
N GLN A 225 5.62 -27.37 11.78
CA GLN A 225 5.14 -28.48 12.61
C GLN A 225 4.09 -28.07 13.66
N ASN A 226 3.28 -27.06 13.35
CA ASN A 226 2.28 -26.51 14.26
C ASN A 226 0.87 -27.09 13.99
N SER A 227 0.50 -28.14 14.74
CA SER A 227 -0.79 -28.83 14.57
C SER A 227 -2.02 -27.98 14.90
N ASP A 228 -1.89 -27.06 15.85
CA ASP A 228 -2.99 -26.19 16.24
C ASP A 228 -3.29 -25.17 15.14
N LEU A 229 -2.24 -24.64 14.50
CA LEU A 229 -2.37 -23.77 13.34
C LEU A 229 -2.96 -24.50 12.13
N VAL A 230 -2.53 -25.74 11.86
CA VAL A 230 -3.13 -26.59 10.81
C VAL A 230 -4.63 -26.75 11.06
N SER A 231 -5.00 -27.12 12.28
CA SER A 231 -6.40 -27.32 12.68
C SER A 231 -7.24 -26.05 12.51
N LEU A 232 -6.67 -24.90 12.90
CA LEU A 232 -7.31 -23.59 12.76
C LEU A 232 -7.52 -23.21 11.29
N LEU A 233 -6.50 -23.35 10.45
CA LEU A 233 -6.57 -22.99 9.04
C LEU A 233 -7.57 -23.88 8.28
N VAL A 234 -7.56 -25.19 8.54
CA VAL A 234 -8.53 -26.14 7.95
C VAL A 234 -9.96 -25.81 8.37
N LYS A 235 -10.19 -25.49 9.66
CA LYS A 235 -11.50 -25.04 10.16
C LYS A 235 -12.01 -23.79 9.43
N HIS A 236 -11.12 -22.90 9.00
CA HIS A 236 -11.43 -21.68 8.27
C HIS A 236 -11.42 -21.84 6.73
N GLY A 237 -11.40 -23.07 6.21
CA GLY A 237 -11.55 -23.34 4.78
C GLY A 237 -10.25 -23.26 3.98
N ALA A 238 -9.10 -23.50 4.62
CA ALA A 238 -7.86 -23.74 3.89
C ALA A 238 -8.00 -24.94 2.96
N ASP A 239 -7.64 -24.76 1.69
CA ASP A 239 -7.63 -25.80 0.69
C ASP A 239 -6.41 -26.70 0.89
N VAL A 240 -6.66 -27.89 1.45
CA VAL A 240 -5.65 -28.93 1.72
C VAL A 240 -5.04 -29.55 0.45
N ASN A 241 -5.60 -29.25 -0.73
CA ASN A 241 -5.11 -29.72 -2.03
C ASN A 241 -4.40 -28.61 -2.81
N LYS A 242 -4.35 -27.38 -2.31
CA LYS A 242 -3.62 -26.29 -2.95
C LYS A 242 -2.13 -26.67 -3.00
N VAL A 243 -1.50 -26.58 -4.17
CA VAL A 243 -0.10 -26.99 -4.34
C VAL A 243 0.84 -25.79 -4.45
N THR A 244 2.08 -25.99 -4.00
CA THR A 244 3.24 -25.13 -4.27
C THR A 244 3.59 -25.11 -5.77
N TYR A 245 4.50 -24.24 -6.18
CA TYR A 245 5.01 -24.21 -7.56
C TYR A 245 5.77 -25.48 -7.96
N GLN A 246 6.28 -26.21 -6.97
CA GLN A 246 6.88 -27.54 -7.15
C GLN A 246 5.85 -28.68 -7.19
N GLY A 247 4.55 -28.36 -7.15
CA GLY A 247 3.48 -29.36 -7.19
C GLY A 247 3.19 -30.05 -5.86
N TYR A 248 3.86 -29.65 -4.76
CA TYR A 248 3.62 -30.26 -3.45
C TYR A 248 2.40 -29.68 -2.75
N SER A 249 1.51 -30.54 -2.27
CA SER A 249 0.42 -30.27 -1.33
C SER A 249 0.96 -30.11 0.10
N PRO A 250 0.19 -29.51 1.03
CA PRO A 250 0.57 -29.44 2.43
C PRO A 250 0.81 -30.82 3.04
N TYR A 251 0.04 -31.84 2.63
CA TYR A 251 0.25 -33.21 3.11
C TYR A 251 1.57 -33.79 2.63
N GLN A 252 1.96 -33.58 1.36
CA GLN A 252 3.23 -34.07 0.85
C GLN A 252 4.44 -33.48 1.62
N LEU A 253 4.32 -32.27 2.16
CA LEU A 253 5.35 -31.66 3.00
C LEU A 253 5.48 -32.29 4.41
N THR A 254 4.58 -33.21 4.79
CA THR A 254 4.68 -33.96 6.05
C THR A 254 5.68 -35.12 5.97
N TRP A 255 6.03 -35.58 4.77
CA TRP A 255 6.99 -36.67 4.59
C TRP A 255 8.38 -36.29 5.15
N GLY A 256 8.96 -37.15 5.98
CA GLY A 256 10.25 -36.89 6.63
C GLY A 256 10.19 -35.92 7.81
N ARG A 257 8.99 -35.57 8.29
CA ARG A 257 8.78 -34.75 9.48
C ARG A 257 8.31 -35.61 10.66
N ASP A 258 8.50 -35.10 11.88
CA ASP A 258 8.26 -35.87 13.12
C ASP A 258 6.78 -35.87 13.56
N ASN A 259 5.98 -34.86 13.16
CA ASN A 259 4.63 -34.68 13.69
C ASN A 259 3.58 -35.55 12.95
N SER A 260 3.35 -36.76 13.47
CA SER A 260 2.34 -37.69 12.94
C SER A 260 0.91 -37.16 13.05
N SER A 261 0.62 -36.26 13.99
CA SER A 261 -0.73 -35.69 14.16
C SER A 261 -1.13 -34.86 12.94
N ILE A 262 -0.23 -34.00 12.44
CA ILE A 262 -0.47 -33.21 11.23
C ILE A 262 -0.70 -34.12 10.02
N GLN A 263 0.12 -35.17 9.91
CA GLN A 263 -0.02 -36.15 8.84
C GLN A 263 -1.39 -36.83 8.90
N GLU A 264 -1.83 -37.32 10.06
CA GLU A 264 -3.15 -37.95 10.23
C GLU A 264 -4.31 -37.00 9.92
N GLN A 265 -4.22 -35.73 10.37
CA GLN A 265 -5.22 -34.69 10.12
C GLN A 265 -5.38 -34.42 8.62
N LEU A 266 -4.26 -34.22 7.91
CA LEU A 266 -4.29 -33.87 6.49
C LEU A 266 -4.59 -35.09 5.60
N LYS A 267 -4.14 -36.30 5.97
CA LYS A 267 -4.35 -37.54 5.19
C LYS A 267 -5.82 -37.79 4.88
N GLN A 268 -6.70 -37.48 5.83
CA GLN A 268 -8.14 -37.72 5.70
C GLN A 268 -8.82 -36.74 4.74
N LEU A 269 -8.20 -35.57 4.52
CA LEU A 269 -8.77 -34.46 3.76
C LEU A 269 -8.14 -34.31 2.37
N THR A 270 -6.87 -34.70 2.22
CA THR A 270 -6.13 -34.60 0.95
C THR A 270 -6.53 -35.73 -0.01
N THR A 271 -6.77 -35.37 -1.27
CA THR A 271 -7.08 -36.32 -2.35
C THR A 271 -5.97 -37.35 -2.56
N ALA A 272 -6.32 -38.58 -2.95
CA ALA A 272 -5.39 -39.71 -3.03
C ALA A 272 -4.17 -39.42 -3.93
N ASP A 273 -4.38 -38.75 -5.07
CA ASP A 273 -3.34 -38.42 -6.04
C ASP A 273 -2.29 -37.43 -5.50
N LEU A 274 -2.66 -36.63 -4.48
CA LEU A 274 -1.78 -35.65 -3.83
C LEU A 274 -1.21 -36.15 -2.49
N GLN A 275 -1.30 -37.47 -2.20
CA GLN A 275 -0.72 -38.07 -1.00
C GLN A 275 0.69 -38.63 -1.22
N MET A 276 0.96 -39.13 -2.42
CA MET A 276 2.26 -39.70 -2.79
C MET A 276 3.19 -38.61 -3.28
N LEU A 277 4.48 -38.68 -2.95
CA LEU A 277 5.46 -37.80 -3.57
C LEU A 277 5.49 -38.09 -5.08
N PRO A 278 5.61 -37.05 -5.95
CA PRO A 278 5.85 -37.27 -7.36
C PRO A 278 7.03 -38.23 -7.53
N GLU A 279 6.89 -39.20 -8.43
CA GLU A 279 8.04 -39.97 -8.88
C GLU A 279 9.05 -38.96 -9.40
N SER A 280 10.32 -39.05 -8.95
CA SER A 280 11.37 -38.20 -9.53
C SER A 280 11.34 -38.46 -11.02
N GLU A 281 10.92 -37.47 -11.81
CA GLU A 281 11.25 -37.48 -13.23
C GLU A 281 12.76 -37.53 -13.25
N ASP A 282 13.30 -38.70 -13.61
CA ASP A 282 14.72 -38.87 -13.83
C ASP A 282 15.17 -37.65 -14.62
N GLU A 283 16.17 -36.93 -14.11
CA GLU A 283 16.76 -35.83 -14.84
C GLU A 283 17.11 -36.40 -16.22
N GLU A 284 16.26 -36.11 -17.22
CA GLU A 284 16.64 -36.17 -18.61
C GLU A 284 17.71 -35.08 -18.68
N SER A 285 18.94 -35.51 -18.38
CA SER A 285 20.14 -34.73 -18.43
C SER A 285 20.06 -33.99 -19.75
N SER A 286 19.76 -32.70 -19.69
CA SER A 286 19.90 -31.83 -20.83
C SER A 286 21.40 -31.67 -21.04
N GLU A 287 22.07 -32.74 -21.47
CA GLU A 287 23.24 -32.71 -22.33
C GLU A 287 22.79 -32.19 -23.71
N SER A 288 22.16 -31.02 -23.72
CA SER A 288 22.36 -30.11 -24.84
C SER A 288 23.70 -29.44 -24.54
N GLU A 289 24.79 -30.15 -24.86
CA GLU A 289 26.07 -29.53 -25.20
C GLU A 289 25.74 -28.30 -26.06
N PRO A 290 26.05 -27.07 -25.62
CA PRO A 290 25.96 -25.96 -26.53
C PRO A 290 27.09 -26.20 -27.55
N GLU A 291 26.74 -26.58 -28.78
CA GLU A 291 27.64 -26.48 -29.94
C GLU A 291 27.95 -24.99 -30.15
N PHE A 292 28.79 -24.41 -29.28
CA PHE A 292 29.57 -23.24 -29.60
C PHE A 292 30.71 -23.71 -30.50
N THR A 293 30.44 -23.78 -31.80
CA THR A 293 31.50 -23.64 -32.79
C THR A 293 32.09 -22.23 -32.62
N GLU A 294 33.38 -22.13 -32.32
CA GLU A 294 34.13 -20.87 -32.11
C GLU A 294 34.22 -19.96 -33.36
N ASP A 295 33.44 -20.20 -34.40
CA ASP A 295 33.46 -19.40 -35.62
C ASP A 295 32.13 -18.65 -35.79
N GLU A 296 32.24 -17.32 -35.98
CA GLU A 296 31.16 -16.34 -36.23
C GLU A 296 30.60 -15.58 -35.02
N LEU A 297 31.47 -15.02 -34.18
CA LEU A 297 31.19 -13.69 -33.61
C LEU A 297 31.74 -12.62 -34.58
N ILE A 298 30.99 -12.36 -35.66
CA ILE A 298 31.13 -11.11 -36.40
C ILE A 298 30.56 -10.03 -35.51
N TYR A 299 31.44 -9.31 -34.81
CA TYR A 299 31.07 -8.11 -34.08
C TYR A 299 30.37 -7.15 -35.05
N ASP A 300 29.10 -6.85 -34.78
CA ASP A 300 28.42 -5.72 -35.39
C ASP A 300 29.17 -4.45 -34.98
N ASP A 301 30.00 -3.97 -35.89
CA ASP A 301 30.57 -2.63 -35.87
C ASP A 301 29.43 -1.61 -35.75
N CYS A 302 29.20 -1.13 -34.54
CA CYS A 302 28.44 0.08 -34.30
C CYS A 302 29.19 1.26 -34.94
N LEU A 303 28.76 1.62 -36.15
CA LEU A 303 29.12 2.87 -36.80
C LEU A 303 28.53 4.05 -36.01
N ILE A 304 29.33 4.62 -35.12
CA ILE A 304 29.11 5.97 -34.59
C ILE A 304 30.36 6.81 -34.92
N GLY A 305 30.21 7.76 -35.83
CA GLY A 305 31.12 8.92 -35.90
C GLY A 305 32.30 8.86 -36.88
N GLY A 306 32.34 7.93 -37.84
CA GLY A 306 33.09 8.12 -39.09
C GLY A 306 34.62 8.27 -39.01
N ARG A 307 35.30 7.61 -38.07
CA ARG A 307 36.77 7.41 -38.13
C ARG A 307 37.17 6.01 -37.68
N GLN A 308 37.82 5.29 -38.60
CA GLN A 308 38.36 3.96 -38.41
C GLN A 308 39.69 4.06 -37.65
N LEU A 309 39.82 3.40 -36.50
CA LEU A 309 41.11 3.15 -35.86
C LEU A 309 41.58 1.76 -36.31
N ALA A 310 42.69 1.73 -37.05
CA ALA A 310 43.39 0.52 -37.42
C ALA A 310 44.22 0.03 -36.24
N PHE A 311 44.19 -1.27 -35.98
CA PHE A 311 45.36 -2.00 -35.49
C PHE A 311 45.97 -2.74 -36.68
#